data_AF-A0A1M5MST0-F1
#
_entry.id   AF-A0A1M5MST0-F1
#
_cell.length_a   1.000
_cell.length_b   1.000
_cell.length_c   1.000
_cell.angle_alpha   90.00
_cell.angle_beta   90.00
_cell.angle_gamma   90.00
#
_symmetry.space_group_name_H-M   'P 1'
#
loop_
_entity.id
_entity.type
_entity.pdbx_description
1 polymer ?
#
loop_
_entity_poly.entity_id
_entity_poly.type
_entity_poly.pdbx_seq_one_letter_code
_entity_poly.pdbx_strand_id
1 'polypeptide(L)'
;MTTRRKTLPALSPKAPAELRPLFAAMAEILETGEGVRGDKLDRKLTLRDLLDGGLAKLRVPGNPDAGLTQPAGPQDMSVPPRPIGFAADGSFFGMIHLTWERPQEQYNNHAFTNIYRSEEDNFATAQIIGREAGMFYSDVVRNDTIAVDDPLSLPGYYYWITFSSTSNIEGPPNSPNGTFAQPLPDAAYLLGQLSGQLGESQLEQGLRTRIDLIDAPASVSGSVAARVQGERTERIQADEAQAQEIKTLYSRYEDAAAAIQREQTARSTADEALAQSVETVQTTVGKNTASIQQHSKSIDGLSAQYNLKLDVNGYVSGFGAVNDGATADFAVLADRFWIARPGAAASAVKPFMVIDGKVYIDSAFIRDASIQEGKLGPITFGKIFDAAGKPITTLAGKLRADMLDVDSLRVGDANISGVLKSSATDGHGRPRWQLDKAGGFQMNGGGTGGRMELQENLIRMWYPNGRLLLRMGNW
;
A
#
# COMPACT_ATOMS: atom_id res chain seq x y z
N MET A 1 54.66 4.38 136.12
CA MET A 1 55.35 5.50 135.45
C MET A 1 56.80 5.51 135.91
N THR A 2 57.69 4.98 135.08
CA THR A 2 59.14 5.11 135.27
C THR A 2 59.53 6.54 134.92
N THR A 3 60.01 7.32 135.90
CA THR A 3 60.44 8.70 135.70
C THR A 3 61.64 8.72 134.74
N ARG A 4 61.36 8.95 133.45
CA ARG A 4 62.38 9.00 132.39
C ARG A 4 63.27 10.22 132.64
N ARG A 5 64.58 10.01 132.78
CA ARG A 5 65.55 11.10 132.93
C ARG A 5 65.65 11.87 131.62
N LYS A 6 65.45 13.20 131.68
CA LYS A 6 65.50 14.09 130.51
C LYS A 6 66.90 14.64 130.23
N THR A 7 67.81 14.55 131.19
CA THR A 7 69.20 15.00 131.09
C THR A 7 70.16 13.90 131.55
N LEU A 8 71.36 13.90 130.99
CA LEU A 8 72.42 13.01 131.46
C LEU A 8 73.09 13.59 132.72
N PRO A 9 73.55 12.75 133.65
CA PRO A 9 74.33 13.22 134.80
C PRO A 9 75.58 13.98 134.35
N ALA A 10 76.00 14.98 135.13
CA ALA A 10 77.23 15.71 134.86
C ALA A 10 78.43 14.76 134.73
N LEU A 11 79.28 15.01 133.74
CA LEU A 11 80.46 14.18 133.47
C LEU A 11 81.41 14.20 134.67
N SER A 12 81.87 13.00 135.08
CA SER A 12 82.82 12.86 136.18
C SER A 12 84.15 13.57 135.86
N PRO A 13 84.76 14.28 136.82
CA PRO A 13 86.07 14.92 136.64
C PRO A 13 87.22 13.96 136.31
N LYS A 14 87.00 12.65 136.48
CA LYS A 14 87.98 11.59 136.16
C LYS A 14 87.89 11.07 134.71
N ALA A 15 86.91 11.51 133.92
CA ALA A 15 86.79 11.09 132.53
C ALA A 15 87.99 11.57 131.69
N PRO A 16 88.57 10.72 130.81
CA PRO A 16 89.68 11.11 129.93
C PRO A 16 89.36 12.37 129.13
N ALA A 17 90.31 13.29 129.03
CA ALA A 17 90.10 14.59 128.37
C ALA A 17 89.66 14.44 126.91
N GLU A 18 90.17 13.41 126.21
CA GLU A 18 89.87 13.13 124.80
C GLU A 18 88.39 12.75 124.55
N LEU A 19 87.72 12.14 125.52
CA LEU A 19 86.33 11.68 125.37
C LEU A 19 85.30 12.70 125.87
N ARG A 20 85.72 13.74 126.58
CA ARG A 20 84.80 14.78 127.09
C ARG A 20 84.03 15.53 126.00
N PRO A 21 84.63 15.94 124.87
CA PRO A 21 83.90 16.62 123.80
C PRO A 21 82.83 15.71 123.19
N LEU A 22 83.14 14.43 122.98
CA LEU A 22 82.19 13.45 122.45
C LEU A 22 81.01 13.26 123.41
N PHE A 23 81.26 13.08 124.71
CA PHE A 23 80.17 12.93 125.67
C PHE A 23 79.35 14.21 125.85
N ALA A 24 79.96 15.38 125.77
CA ALA A 24 79.25 16.65 125.76
C ALA A 24 78.34 16.79 124.53
N ALA A 25 78.84 16.43 123.34
CA ALA A 25 78.06 16.42 122.10
C ALA A 25 76.92 15.38 122.14
N MET A 26 77.17 14.19 122.68
CA MET A 26 76.12 13.18 122.88
C MET A 26 75.05 13.65 123.86
N ALA A 27 75.45 14.30 124.97
CA ALA A 27 74.52 14.88 125.92
C ALA A 27 73.70 16.01 125.27
N GLU A 28 74.34 16.88 124.48
CA GLU A 28 73.67 17.95 123.75
C GLU A 28 72.65 17.42 122.73
N ILE A 29 73.01 16.42 121.93
CA ILE A 29 72.09 15.80 120.97
C ILE A 29 70.90 15.13 121.67
N LEU A 30 71.13 14.44 122.78
CA LEU A 30 70.07 13.80 123.57
C LEU A 30 69.17 14.83 124.25
N GLU A 31 69.73 15.85 124.89
CA GLU A 31 68.99 16.90 125.58
C GLU A 31 68.20 17.78 124.61
N THR A 32 68.74 18.04 123.41
CA THR A 32 68.01 18.73 122.33
C THR A 32 66.85 17.87 121.84
N GLY A 33 67.09 16.57 121.62
CA GLY A 33 66.04 15.63 121.24
C GLY A 33 64.93 15.44 122.30
N GLU A 34 65.22 15.63 123.59
CA GLU A 34 64.22 15.60 124.67
C GLU A 34 63.63 16.99 124.99
N GLY A 35 64.03 18.04 124.23
CA GLY A 35 63.51 19.40 124.35
C GLY A 35 63.96 20.15 125.61
N VAL A 36 65.09 19.75 126.21
CA VAL A 36 65.67 20.39 127.41
C VAL A 36 66.67 21.49 127.05
N ARG A 37 67.37 21.34 125.93
CA ARG A 37 68.37 22.28 125.40
C ARG A 37 68.00 22.64 123.95
N GLY A 38 68.26 23.86 123.48
CA GLY A 38 67.90 24.29 122.11
C GLY A 38 66.43 24.72 121.93
N ASP A 39 65.94 24.73 120.68
CA ASP A 39 64.54 25.06 120.36
C ASP A 39 63.61 23.90 120.77
N LYS A 40 62.48 24.24 121.39
CA LYS A 40 61.48 23.26 121.81
C LYS A 40 60.82 22.55 120.64
N LEU A 41 60.84 23.14 119.43
CA LEU A 41 60.32 22.53 118.20
C LEU A 41 61.22 21.40 117.68
N ASP A 42 62.51 21.37 118.05
CA ASP A 42 63.46 20.32 117.65
C ASP A 42 63.35 19.06 118.52
N ARG A 43 62.44 19.06 119.51
CA ARG A 43 62.15 17.89 120.34
C ARG A 43 61.63 16.76 119.46
N LYS A 44 62.15 15.55 119.69
CA LYS A 44 61.67 14.32 119.07
C LYS A 44 60.21 14.08 119.45
N LEU A 45 59.37 13.98 118.42
CA LEU A 45 57.97 13.59 118.57
C LEU A 45 57.90 12.06 118.70
N THR A 46 57.35 11.55 119.79
CA THR A 46 57.18 10.11 119.95
C THR A 46 55.84 9.66 119.39
N LEU A 47 55.73 8.37 119.04
CA LEU A 47 54.46 7.78 118.64
C LEU A 47 53.38 7.98 119.71
N ARG A 48 53.78 7.96 120.99
CA ARG A 48 52.90 8.21 122.13
C ARG A 48 52.37 9.64 122.14
N ASP A 49 53.21 10.63 121.84
CA ASP A 49 52.80 12.04 121.76
C ASP A 49 51.74 12.27 120.68
N LEU A 50 51.86 11.57 119.53
CA LEU A 50 50.88 11.63 118.44
C LEU A 50 49.52 11.00 118.81
N LEU A 51 49.55 9.91 119.58
CA LEU A 51 48.34 9.19 120.01
C LEU A 51 47.61 9.95 121.12
N ASP A 52 48.33 10.42 122.13
CA ASP A 52 47.75 11.15 123.27
C ASP A 52 47.24 12.54 122.85
N GLY A 53 47.89 13.18 121.87
CA GLY A 53 47.43 14.44 121.27
C GLY A 53 46.26 14.31 120.30
N GLY A 54 45.81 13.08 119.99
CA GLY A 54 44.68 12.82 119.10
C GLY A 54 44.95 13.10 117.61
N LEU A 55 46.19 13.41 117.22
CA LEU A 55 46.57 13.75 115.85
C LEU A 55 46.73 12.51 114.95
N ALA A 56 46.88 11.32 115.54
CA ALA A 56 46.92 10.05 114.82
C ALA A 56 46.32 8.91 115.66
N LYS A 57 45.98 7.78 115.03
CA LYS A 57 45.69 6.50 115.70
C LYS A 57 46.64 5.42 115.22
N LEU A 58 46.88 4.40 116.05
CA LEU A 58 47.53 3.18 115.59
C LEU A 58 46.62 2.50 114.56
N ARG A 59 47.19 2.08 113.43
CA ARG A 59 46.47 1.30 112.42
C ARG A 59 45.93 0.00 113.00
N VAL A 60 46.68 -0.62 113.91
CA VAL A 60 46.28 -1.80 114.68
C VAL A 60 46.41 -1.48 116.17
N PRO A 61 45.31 -1.58 116.96
CA PRO A 61 45.35 -1.30 118.39
C PRO A 61 46.41 -2.14 119.12
N GLY A 62 47.31 -1.49 119.85
CA GLY A 62 48.35 -2.16 120.64
C GLY A 62 49.63 -2.54 119.89
N ASN A 63 49.70 -2.39 118.56
CA ASN A 63 50.90 -2.66 117.77
C ASN A 63 51.48 -1.38 117.14
N PRO A 64 52.55 -0.79 117.69
CA PRO A 64 53.16 0.44 117.17
C PRO A 64 53.85 0.27 115.81
N ASP A 65 54.25 -0.95 115.43
CA ASP A 65 54.96 -1.22 114.17
C ASP A 65 54.01 -1.32 112.97
N ALA A 66 52.70 -1.41 113.21
CA ALA A 66 51.68 -1.46 112.17
C ALA A 66 51.43 -0.11 111.45
N GLY A 67 52.11 0.96 111.89
CA GLY A 67 51.99 2.30 111.35
C GLY A 67 50.81 3.10 111.89
N LEU A 68 50.73 4.36 111.46
CA LEU A 68 49.70 5.32 111.89
C LEU A 68 48.60 5.45 110.83
N THR A 69 47.37 5.73 111.26
CA THR A 69 46.23 6.09 110.40
C THR A 69 45.69 7.46 110.82
N GLN A 70 45.16 8.22 109.86
CA GLN A 70 44.51 9.50 110.11
C GLN A 70 43.22 9.28 110.92
N PRO A 71 42.87 10.19 111.85
CA PRO A 71 41.53 10.22 112.43
C PRO A 71 40.52 10.47 111.29
N ALA A 72 39.43 9.72 111.24
CA ALA A 72 38.35 9.98 110.28
C ALA A 72 37.89 11.44 110.45
N GLY A 73 37.94 12.23 109.37
CA GLY A 73 37.33 13.55 109.34
C GLY A 73 35.82 13.44 109.62
N PRO A 74 35.16 14.51 110.10
CA PRO A 74 33.73 14.48 110.31
C PRO A 74 33.02 14.05 109.01
N GLN A 75 32.25 12.97 109.07
CA GLN A 75 31.42 12.51 107.96
C GLN A 75 30.39 13.60 107.63
N ASP A 76 30.22 13.92 106.35
CA ASP A 76 29.16 14.82 105.89
C ASP A 76 27.82 14.09 105.95
N MET A 77 27.17 14.21 107.11
CA MET A 77 25.87 13.62 107.41
C MET A 77 24.71 14.49 106.90
N SER A 78 24.95 15.45 106.00
CA SER A 78 23.87 16.24 105.41
C SER A 78 22.95 15.33 104.59
N VAL A 79 21.64 15.51 104.81
CA VAL A 79 20.59 14.79 104.09
C VAL A 79 20.55 15.34 102.65
N PRO A 80 20.62 14.48 101.62
CA PRO A 80 20.46 14.92 100.24
C PRO A 80 19.14 15.68 100.01
N PRO A 81 19.14 16.73 99.17
CA PRO A 81 17.91 17.41 98.78
C PRO A 81 17.04 16.51 97.87
N ARG A 82 15.78 16.92 97.67
CA ARG A 82 14.91 16.27 96.67
C ARG A 82 15.51 16.43 95.26
N PRO A 83 15.51 15.40 94.41
CA PRO A 83 15.87 15.54 93.00
C PRO A 83 14.91 16.48 92.25
N ILE A 84 15.43 17.21 91.25
CA ILE A 84 14.65 18.07 90.34
C ILE A 84 14.87 17.69 88.86
N GLY A 85 13.96 18.15 88.00
CA GLY A 85 14.01 17.90 86.56
C GLY A 85 13.73 16.46 86.12
N PHE A 86 13.03 15.68 86.95
CA PHE A 86 12.70 14.29 86.63
C PHE A 86 11.65 14.19 85.50
N ALA A 87 11.95 13.39 84.47
CA ALA A 87 11.03 13.07 83.38
C ALA A 87 11.07 11.57 83.06
N ALA A 88 9.92 11.03 82.63
CA ALA A 88 9.75 9.63 82.24
C ALA A 88 9.01 9.57 80.89
N ASP A 89 9.68 9.09 79.85
CA ASP A 89 9.15 9.08 78.48
C ASP A 89 9.11 7.67 77.89
N GLY A 90 8.01 7.33 77.25
CA GLY A 90 7.84 6.09 76.50
C GLY A 90 8.69 6.04 75.24
N SER A 91 9.33 4.90 74.98
CA SER A 91 10.17 4.67 73.81
C SER A 91 9.75 3.40 73.07
N PHE A 92 10.31 3.22 71.88
CA PHE A 92 10.15 1.98 71.10
C PHE A 92 10.85 0.80 71.80
N PHE A 93 10.52 -0.41 71.38
CA PHE A 93 11.06 -1.67 71.94
C PHE A 93 10.65 -1.96 73.39
N GLY A 94 9.56 -1.37 73.88
CA GLY A 94 9.07 -1.62 75.24
C GLY A 94 9.97 -1.02 76.32
N MET A 95 10.55 0.15 76.04
CA MET A 95 11.43 0.87 76.97
C MET A 95 10.76 2.14 77.47
N ILE A 96 11.13 2.55 78.69
CA ILE A 96 10.83 3.84 79.27
C ILE A 96 12.15 4.50 79.64
N HIS A 97 12.38 5.71 79.16
CA HIS A 97 13.58 6.48 79.45
C HIS A 97 13.31 7.46 80.58
N LEU A 98 14.15 7.43 81.61
CA LEU A 98 14.09 8.30 82.76
C LEU A 98 15.28 9.26 82.75
N THR A 99 15.03 10.53 82.99
CA THR A 99 16.07 11.58 83.04
C THR A 99 15.87 12.46 84.27
N TRP A 100 16.95 13.04 84.78
CA TRP A 100 16.91 14.05 85.84
C TRP A 100 18.09 15.02 85.74
N GLU A 101 18.08 16.11 86.51
CA GLU A 101 19.20 17.05 86.56
C GLU A 101 20.41 16.49 87.32
N ARG A 102 21.61 16.98 87.01
CA ARG A 102 22.86 16.47 87.60
C ARG A 102 22.87 16.63 89.12
N PRO A 103 23.03 15.54 89.90
CA PRO A 103 23.03 15.63 91.36
C PRO A 103 24.12 16.54 91.92
N GLN A 104 25.29 16.61 91.25
CA GLN A 104 26.43 17.44 91.65
C GLN A 104 26.15 18.95 91.56
N GLU A 105 25.11 19.36 90.83
CA GLU A 105 24.68 20.76 90.77
C GLU A 105 23.76 21.13 91.96
N GLN A 106 23.19 20.14 92.64
CA GLN A 106 22.27 20.32 93.76
C GLN A 106 22.96 20.13 95.12
N TYR A 107 23.92 19.21 95.23
CA TYR A 107 24.63 18.94 96.48
C TYR A 107 25.94 18.13 96.28
N ASN A 108 26.81 18.12 97.30
CA ASN A 108 28.20 17.66 97.14
C ASN A 108 28.48 16.22 97.60
N ASN A 109 27.70 15.65 98.53
CA ASN A 109 27.96 14.31 99.08
C ASN A 109 27.18 13.19 98.36
N HIS A 110 26.92 13.31 97.05
CA HIS A 110 26.16 12.32 96.27
C HIS A 110 26.89 10.98 96.11
N ALA A 111 26.17 9.88 96.32
CA ALA A 111 26.64 8.53 96.00
C ALA A 111 25.95 7.96 94.76
N PHE A 112 24.62 7.90 94.77
CA PHE A 112 23.80 7.42 93.66
C PHE A 112 22.36 7.93 93.81
N THR A 113 21.63 7.89 92.70
CA THR A 113 20.19 8.11 92.62
C THR A 113 19.51 6.74 92.67
N ASN A 114 18.58 6.51 93.60
CA ASN A 114 17.73 5.32 93.56
C ASN A 114 16.58 5.58 92.59
N ILE A 115 16.28 4.61 91.73
CA ILE A 115 15.17 4.64 90.79
C ILE A 115 14.10 3.68 91.28
N TYR A 116 12.91 4.22 91.49
CA TYR A 116 11.74 3.49 91.97
C TYR A 116 10.71 3.35 90.86
N ARG A 117 10.04 2.19 90.83
CA ARG A 117 8.92 1.88 89.94
C ARG A 117 7.76 1.29 90.73
N SER A 118 6.55 1.63 90.35
CA SER A 118 5.32 1.04 90.86
C SER A 118 4.27 0.95 89.76
N GLU A 119 3.33 0.01 89.90
CA GLU A 119 2.11 -0.05 89.09
C GLU A 119 1.05 0.95 89.59
N GLU A 120 1.16 1.38 90.85
CA GLU A 120 0.26 2.33 91.48
C GLU A 120 0.98 3.65 91.78
N ASP A 121 0.26 4.77 91.76
CA ASP A 121 0.79 6.10 92.15
C ASP A 121 0.94 6.20 93.68
N ASN A 122 1.85 5.38 94.23
CA ASN A 122 2.11 5.29 95.65
C ASN A 122 3.59 4.95 95.91
N PHE A 123 4.36 5.93 96.38
CA PHE A 123 5.78 5.74 96.68
C PHE A 123 6.04 4.67 97.75
N ALA A 124 5.08 4.44 98.67
CA ALA A 124 5.25 3.45 99.74
C ALA A 124 5.25 1.99 99.22
N THR A 125 4.64 1.74 98.06
CA THR A 125 4.64 0.42 97.40
C THR A 125 5.67 0.34 96.28
N ALA A 126 6.33 1.44 95.95
CA ALA A 126 7.31 1.49 94.88
C ALA A 126 8.58 0.69 95.22
N GLN A 127 9.07 -0.07 94.25
CA GLN A 127 10.26 -0.91 94.38
C GLN A 127 11.45 -0.26 93.69
N ILE A 128 12.64 -0.39 94.28
CA ILE A 128 13.88 0.05 93.64
C ILE A 128 14.18 -0.90 92.46
N ILE A 129 14.21 -0.35 91.25
CA ILE A 129 14.56 -1.08 90.03
C ILE A 129 16.00 -0.84 89.59
N GLY A 130 16.63 0.23 90.07
CA GLY A 130 18.00 0.59 89.69
C GLY A 130 18.62 1.61 90.62
N ARG A 131 19.95 1.72 90.55
CA ARG A 131 20.74 2.75 91.22
C ARG A 131 21.75 3.31 90.23
N GLU A 132 21.73 4.62 90.02
CA GLU A 132 22.61 5.26 89.05
C GLU A 132 23.37 6.43 89.64
N ALA A 133 24.68 6.48 89.36
CA ALA A 133 25.52 7.63 89.71
C ALA A 133 25.36 8.80 88.70
N GLY A 134 24.73 8.53 87.55
CA GLY A 134 24.50 9.48 86.48
C GLY A 134 23.16 10.23 86.58
N MET A 135 22.65 10.63 85.41
CA MET A 135 21.44 11.48 85.25
C MET A 135 20.39 10.87 84.30
N PHE A 136 20.52 9.57 84.01
CA PHE A 136 19.72 8.85 83.03
C PHE A 136 19.59 7.39 83.42
N TYR A 137 18.42 6.81 83.18
CA TYR A 137 18.17 5.37 83.33
C TYR A 137 17.19 4.89 82.24
N SER A 138 17.45 3.72 81.66
CA SER A 138 16.51 3.07 80.73
C SER A 138 15.88 1.87 81.41
N ASP A 139 14.57 1.94 81.63
CA ASP A 139 13.80 0.80 82.11
C ASP A 139 13.27 -0.01 80.92
N VAL A 140 13.53 -1.32 80.93
CA VAL A 140 13.04 -2.23 79.90
C VAL A 140 11.83 -2.97 80.48
N VAL A 141 10.63 -2.50 80.14
CA VAL A 141 9.36 -3.04 80.65
C VAL A 141 8.72 -4.06 79.71
N ARG A 142 9.36 -4.35 78.57
CA ARG A 142 8.88 -5.27 77.52
C ARG A 142 8.49 -6.67 78.05
N ASN A 143 9.11 -7.13 79.12
CA ASN A 143 8.97 -8.51 79.60
C ASN A 143 7.96 -8.67 80.75
N ASP A 144 7.35 -7.57 81.22
CA ASP A 144 6.65 -7.58 82.50
C ASP A 144 5.18 -8.02 82.38
N THR A 145 4.58 -7.99 81.19
CA THR A 145 3.39 -8.78 80.76
C THR A 145 2.90 -8.26 79.41
N ILE A 146 3.06 -9.02 78.33
CA ILE A 146 2.26 -8.81 77.11
C ILE A 146 0.92 -9.46 77.42
N ALA A 147 -0.18 -8.68 77.46
CA ALA A 147 -1.50 -9.27 77.58
C ALA A 147 -1.74 -10.19 76.37
N VAL A 148 -2.04 -11.47 76.64
CA VAL A 148 -2.31 -12.49 75.61
C VAL A 148 -3.49 -12.07 74.71
N ASP A 149 -4.37 -11.24 75.27
CA ASP A 149 -5.65 -10.85 74.71
C ASP A 149 -5.59 -9.49 74.00
N ASP A 150 -4.61 -8.65 74.37
CA ASP A 150 -4.37 -7.32 73.78
C ASP A 150 -2.86 -7.01 73.72
N PRO A 151 -2.17 -7.46 72.66
CA PRO A 151 -0.74 -7.22 72.48
C PRO A 151 -0.35 -5.75 72.27
N LEU A 152 -1.33 -4.83 72.23
CA LEU A 152 -1.13 -3.37 72.17
C LEU A 152 -1.24 -2.69 73.53
N SER A 153 -1.83 -3.34 74.53
CA SER A 153 -1.90 -2.83 75.89
C SER A 153 -0.57 -3.06 76.61
N LEU A 154 0.37 -2.12 76.43
CA LEU A 154 1.60 -2.10 77.20
C LEU A 154 1.31 -1.54 78.61
N PRO A 155 1.73 -2.17 79.71
CA PRO A 155 1.51 -1.63 81.05
C PRO A 155 2.23 -0.28 81.19
N GLY A 156 1.55 0.67 81.84
CA GLY A 156 2.14 1.93 82.26
C GLY A 156 2.56 1.88 83.72
N TYR A 157 3.65 2.54 84.06
CA TYR A 157 4.22 2.53 85.40
C TYR A 157 4.43 3.95 85.92
N TYR A 158 4.42 4.08 87.24
CA TYR A 158 4.77 5.31 87.95
C TYR A 158 6.21 5.22 88.46
N TYR A 159 6.97 6.29 88.25
CA TYR A 159 8.39 6.35 88.64
C TYR A 159 8.68 7.48 89.63
N TRP A 160 9.64 7.22 90.51
CA TRP A 160 10.23 8.21 91.41
C TRP A 160 11.75 8.04 91.46
N ILE A 161 12.43 9.09 91.88
CA ILE A 161 13.85 9.02 92.21
C ILE A 161 14.12 9.67 93.57
N THR A 162 15.13 9.16 94.27
CA THR A 162 15.68 9.76 95.49
C THR A 162 17.19 9.85 95.35
N PHE A 163 17.79 10.78 96.08
CA PHE A 163 19.24 10.91 96.16
C PHE A 163 19.79 10.27 97.44
N SER A 164 20.83 9.47 97.29
CA SER A 164 21.56 8.87 98.41
C SER A 164 22.95 9.50 98.57
N SER A 165 23.36 9.74 99.81
CA SER A 165 24.68 10.30 100.11
C SER A 165 25.77 9.23 100.29
N THR A 166 27.04 9.65 100.26
CA THR A 166 28.21 8.79 100.57
C THR A 166 28.22 8.26 102.01
N SER A 167 27.43 8.86 102.90
CA SER A 167 27.21 8.41 104.28
C SER A 167 25.95 7.55 104.43
N ASN A 168 25.39 7.06 103.31
CA ASN A 168 24.22 6.18 103.24
C ASN A 168 22.94 6.78 103.85
N ILE A 169 22.79 8.10 103.72
CA ILE A 169 21.58 8.83 104.06
C ILE A 169 20.82 9.11 102.77
N GLU A 170 19.55 8.70 102.72
CA GLU A 170 18.65 8.91 101.60
C GLU A 170 17.79 10.16 101.83
N GLY A 171 17.68 10.98 100.79
CA GLY A 171 16.83 12.16 100.75
C GLY A 171 15.37 11.84 100.38
N PRO A 172 14.48 12.84 100.41
CA PRO A 172 13.10 12.67 99.97
C PRO A 172 12.99 12.36 98.47
N PRO A 173 11.86 11.77 98.02
CA PRO A 173 11.60 11.57 96.59
C PRO A 173 11.48 12.91 95.84
N ASN A 174 11.69 12.87 94.53
CA ASN A 174 11.54 14.04 93.64
C ASN A 174 10.16 14.72 93.75
N SER A 175 9.11 13.93 94.02
CA SER A 175 7.72 14.40 94.10
C SER A 175 6.90 13.46 95.01
N PRO A 176 5.83 13.95 95.67
CA PRO A 176 4.88 13.08 96.38
C PRO A 176 4.13 12.12 95.44
N ASN A 177 3.85 12.54 94.20
CA ASN A 177 3.20 11.73 93.17
C ASN A 177 4.24 11.26 92.14
N GLY A 178 4.07 10.05 91.62
CA GLY A 178 4.92 9.43 90.63
C GLY A 178 4.70 10.01 89.24
N THR A 179 5.74 9.93 88.41
CA THR A 179 5.63 10.29 86.99
C THR A 179 5.21 9.07 86.19
N PHE A 180 4.04 9.13 85.57
CA PHE A 180 3.51 8.03 84.76
C PHE A 180 4.16 7.99 83.38
N ALA A 181 4.54 6.79 82.91
CA ALA A 181 5.01 6.56 81.55
C ALA A 181 4.60 5.16 81.04
N GLN A 182 4.42 5.06 79.72
CA GLN A 182 4.06 3.82 79.01
C GLN A 182 4.87 3.73 77.70
N PRO A 183 5.34 2.56 77.26
CA PRO A 183 6.12 2.44 76.02
C PRO A 183 5.27 2.61 74.75
N LEU A 184 5.93 2.80 73.61
CA LEU A 184 5.27 2.94 72.30
C LEU A 184 5.02 1.56 71.61
N PRO A 185 3.94 1.40 70.80
CA PRO A 185 3.66 0.17 70.04
C PRO A 185 4.71 -0.19 68.95
N ASP A 186 4.84 -1.48 68.61
CA ASP A 186 5.85 -2.02 67.67
C ASP A 186 5.51 -1.75 66.18
N ALA A 187 6.53 -1.37 65.39
CA ALA A 187 6.43 -1.13 63.95
C ALA A 187 6.08 -2.40 63.13
N ALA A 188 6.49 -3.59 63.57
CA ALA A 188 6.15 -4.85 62.87
C ALA A 188 4.64 -5.15 62.89
N TYR A 189 3.96 -4.74 63.97
CA TYR A 189 2.52 -4.88 64.11
C TYR A 189 1.76 -3.89 63.20
N LEU A 190 2.24 -2.64 63.09
CA LEU A 190 1.67 -1.65 62.18
C LEU A 190 1.72 -2.11 60.71
N LEU A 191 2.79 -2.79 60.29
CA LEU A 191 2.91 -3.42 58.97
C LEU A 191 1.91 -4.58 58.78
N GLY A 192 1.67 -5.40 59.81
CA GLY A 192 0.65 -6.44 59.78
C GLY A 192 -0.76 -5.90 59.61
N GLN A 193 -1.10 -4.81 60.32
CA GLN A 193 -2.38 -4.11 60.18
C GLN A 193 -2.56 -3.53 58.77
N LEU A 194 -1.55 -2.87 58.20
CA LEU A 194 -1.62 -2.36 56.83
C LEU A 194 -1.83 -3.48 55.80
N SER A 195 -1.12 -4.61 55.97
CA SER A 195 -1.26 -5.77 55.09
C SER A 195 -2.65 -6.42 55.18
N GLY A 196 -3.24 -6.51 56.37
CA GLY A 196 -4.60 -7.01 56.56
C GLY A 196 -5.66 -6.07 55.98
N GLN A 197 -5.51 -4.76 56.21
CA GLN A 197 -6.44 -3.75 55.70
C GLN A 197 -6.45 -3.64 54.17
N LEU A 198 -5.30 -3.84 53.50
CA LEU A 198 -5.26 -3.93 52.04
C LEU A 198 -6.06 -5.14 51.54
N GLY A 199 -5.92 -6.29 52.23
CA GLY A 199 -6.67 -7.55 52.03
C GLY A 199 -8.19 -7.42 52.11
N GLU A 200 -8.66 -6.54 53.00
CA GLU A 200 -10.09 -6.35 53.30
C GLU A 200 -10.70 -5.17 52.54
N SER A 201 -9.91 -4.45 51.74
CA SER A 201 -10.38 -3.23 51.09
C SER A 201 -11.31 -3.50 49.91
N GLN A 202 -12.33 -2.64 49.76
CA GLN A 202 -13.24 -2.67 48.61
C GLN A 202 -12.53 -2.40 47.27
N LEU A 203 -11.37 -1.73 47.31
CA LEU A 203 -10.51 -1.52 46.15
C LEU A 203 -9.93 -2.85 45.64
N GLU A 204 -9.41 -3.69 46.53
CA GLU A 204 -8.90 -5.01 46.15
C GLU A 204 -10.01 -5.86 45.52
N GLN A 205 -11.18 -5.94 46.15
CA GLN A 205 -12.30 -6.73 45.64
C GLN A 205 -12.74 -6.24 44.25
N GLY A 206 -12.76 -4.93 44.03
CA GLY A 206 -13.05 -4.33 42.73
C GLY A 206 -12.01 -4.67 41.66
N LEU A 207 -10.72 -4.67 42.01
CA LEU A 207 -9.64 -5.04 41.11
C LEU A 207 -9.67 -6.55 40.79
N ARG A 208 -9.83 -7.42 41.79
CA ARG A 208 -9.95 -8.87 41.60
C ARG A 208 -11.13 -9.22 40.71
N THR A 209 -12.30 -8.63 40.96
CA THR A 209 -13.49 -8.85 40.12
C THR A 209 -13.24 -8.46 38.66
N ARG A 210 -12.53 -7.35 38.39
CA ARG A 210 -12.17 -6.97 37.01
C ARG A 210 -11.12 -7.89 36.38
N ILE A 211 -10.14 -8.35 37.16
CA ILE A 211 -9.11 -9.29 36.70
C ILE A 211 -9.75 -10.64 36.37
N ASP A 212 -10.68 -11.12 37.19
CA ASP A 212 -11.38 -12.38 36.94
C ASP A 212 -12.15 -12.37 35.61
N LEU A 213 -12.65 -11.21 35.15
CA LEU A 213 -13.28 -11.07 33.83
C LEU A 213 -12.32 -11.29 32.65
N ILE A 214 -11.01 -11.25 32.87
CA ILE A 214 -10.01 -11.51 31.81
C ILE A 214 -10.04 -13.00 31.43
N ASP A 215 -9.97 -13.87 32.43
CA ASP A 215 -9.88 -15.32 32.25
C ASP A 215 -11.24 -16.04 32.37
N ALA A 216 -12.28 -15.33 32.79
CA ALA A 216 -13.63 -15.87 32.90
C ALA A 216 -14.16 -16.41 31.56
N PRO A 217 -14.96 -17.49 31.59
CA PRO A 217 -15.54 -18.08 30.40
C PRO A 217 -16.53 -17.12 29.71
N ALA A 218 -16.88 -17.42 28.46
CA ALA A 218 -17.78 -16.59 27.67
C ALA A 218 -19.22 -16.53 28.20
N SER A 219 -19.59 -17.42 29.13
CA SER A 219 -20.86 -17.37 29.85
C SER A 219 -20.94 -16.22 30.87
N VAL A 220 -19.80 -15.64 31.27
CA VAL A 220 -19.76 -14.51 32.18
C VAL A 220 -19.84 -13.21 31.38
N SER A 221 -20.90 -12.44 31.62
CA SER A 221 -21.11 -11.15 30.96
C SER A 221 -19.95 -10.18 31.25
N GLY A 222 -19.48 -9.51 30.20
CA GLY A 222 -18.35 -8.56 30.29
C GLY A 222 -16.97 -9.22 30.27
N SER A 223 -16.87 -10.56 30.30
CA SER A 223 -15.58 -11.23 30.16
C SER A 223 -14.94 -10.94 28.79
N VAL A 224 -13.63 -11.10 28.68
CA VAL A 224 -12.94 -11.01 27.38
C VAL A 224 -13.50 -12.08 26.43
N ALA A 225 -13.70 -13.31 26.91
CA ALA A 225 -14.24 -14.40 26.12
C ALA A 225 -15.65 -14.11 25.58
N ALA A 226 -16.54 -13.50 26.38
CA ALA A 226 -17.88 -13.13 25.96
C ALA A 226 -17.87 -12.06 24.84
N ARG A 227 -17.01 -11.04 25.00
CA ARG A 227 -16.85 -9.97 23.99
C ARG A 227 -16.28 -10.49 22.68
N VAL A 228 -15.27 -11.37 22.75
CA VAL A 228 -14.70 -12.03 21.57
C VAL A 228 -15.72 -12.94 20.89
N GLN A 229 -16.55 -13.66 21.65
CA GLN A 229 -17.60 -14.49 21.06
C GLN A 229 -18.65 -13.65 20.34
N GLY A 230 -19.09 -12.53 20.93
CA GLY A 230 -20.02 -11.60 20.28
C GLY A 230 -19.47 -11.05 18.97
N GLU A 231 -18.22 -10.58 18.99
CA GLU A 231 -17.53 -10.09 17.80
C GLU A 231 -17.40 -11.17 16.70
N ARG A 232 -17.09 -12.43 17.08
CA ARG A 232 -17.04 -13.53 16.12
C ARG A 232 -18.38 -13.79 15.47
N THR A 233 -19.46 -13.74 16.24
CA THR A 233 -20.82 -13.91 15.70
C THR A 233 -21.20 -12.78 14.76
N GLU A 234 -20.91 -11.53 15.12
CA GLU A 234 -21.14 -10.37 14.26
C GLU A 234 -20.33 -10.46 12.95
N ARG A 235 -19.07 -10.88 13.01
CA ARG A 235 -18.26 -11.11 11.80
C ARG A 235 -18.80 -12.23 10.93
N ILE A 236 -19.18 -13.38 11.51
CA ILE A 236 -19.76 -14.49 10.75
C ILE A 236 -21.02 -14.03 10.01
N GLN A 237 -21.90 -13.26 10.67
CA GLN A 237 -23.10 -12.72 10.03
C GLN A 237 -22.78 -11.73 8.91
N ALA A 238 -21.78 -10.86 9.11
CA ALA A 238 -21.31 -9.94 8.07
C ALA A 238 -20.71 -10.69 6.87
N ASP A 239 -19.88 -11.70 7.13
CA ASP A 239 -19.25 -12.53 6.09
C ASP A 239 -20.30 -13.33 5.30
N GLU A 240 -21.33 -13.87 5.98
CA GLU A 240 -22.46 -14.53 5.33
C GLU A 240 -23.25 -13.56 4.44
N ALA A 241 -23.56 -12.35 4.92
CA ALA A 241 -24.24 -11.33 4.14
C ALA A 241 -23.43 -10.93 2.90
N GLN A 242 -22.12 -10.69 3.08
CA GLN A 242 -21.22 -10.35 1.98
C GLN A 242 -21.09 -11.51 0.98
N ALA A 243 -21.07 -12.76 1.42
CA ALA A 243 -21.07 -13.92 0.54
C ALA A 243 -22.35 -14.00 -0.32
N GLN A 244 -23.51 -13.65 0.24
CA GLN A 244 -24.77 -13.57 -0.52
C GLN A 244 -24.77 -12.42 -1.53
N GLU A 245 -24.24 -11.26 -1.17
CA GLU A 245 -24.06 -10.13 -2.10
C GLU A 245 -23.14 -10.52 -3.26
N ILE A 246 -21.98 -11.14 -2.97
CA ILE A 246 -21.04 -11.62 -3.98
C ILE A 246 -21.70 -12.66 -4.90
N LYS A 247 -22.47 -13.61 -4.35
CA LYS A 247 -23.21 -14.61 -5.13
C LYS A 247 -24.24 -13.95 -6.05
N THR A 248 -24.94 -12.93 -5.56
CA THR A 248 -25.90 -12.15 -6.37
C THR A 248 -25.20 -11.38 -7.47
N LEU A 249 -24.04 -10.78 -7.17
CA LEU A 249 -23.23 -10.05 -8.14
C LEU A 249 -22.70 -10.97 -9.24
N TYR A 250 -22.24 -12.18 -8.87
CA TYR A 250 -21.78 -13.20 -9.81
C TYR A 250 -22.91 -13.66 -10.74
N SER A 251 -24.11 -13.89 -10.22
CA SER A 251 -25.28 -14.21 -11.05
C SER A 251 -25.60 -13.10 -12.04
N ARG A 252 -25.61 -11.83 -11.59
CA ARG A 252 -25.86 -10.68 -12.48
C ARG A 252 -24.77 -10.52 -13.54
N TYR A 253 -23.52 -10.84 -13.19
CA TYR A 253 -22.40 -10.82 -14.14
C TYR A 253 -22.57 -11.88 -15.23
N GLU A 254 -22.91 -13.12 -14.88
CA GLU A 254 -23.22 -14.20 -15.84
C GLU A 254 -24.41 -13.82 -16.73
N ASP A 255 -25.48 -13.26 -16.15
CA ASP A 255 -26.65 -12.79 -16.91
C ASP A 255 -26.28 -11.68 -17.91
N ALA A 256 -25.43 -10.73 -17.49
CA ALA A 256 -24.93 -9.64 -18.33
C ALA A 256 -24.01 -10.17 -19.44
N ALA A 257 -23.10 -11.09 -19.15
CA ALA A 257 -22.24 -11.73 -20.14
C ALA A 257 -23.07 -12.46 -21.20
N ALA A 258 -24.08 -13.22 -20.77
CA ALA A 258 -25.01 -13.90 -21.68
C ALA A 258 -25.85 -12.91 -22.51
N ALA A 259 -26.26 -11.78 -21.94
CA ALA A 259 -26.99 -10.74 -22.67
C ALA A 259 -26.10 -10.06 -23.73
N ILE A 260 -24.84 -9.76 -23.40
CA ILE A 260 -23.87 -9.19 -24.34
C ILE A 260 -23.60 -10.16 -25.49
N GLN A 261 -23.41 -11.46 -25.21
CA GLN A 261 -23.21 -12.46 -26.26
C GLN A 261 -24.43 -12.56 -27.20
N ARG A 262 -25.64 -12.48 -26.64
CA ARG A 262 -26.89 -12.44 -27.42
C ARG A 262 -26.96 -11.19 -28.30
N GLU A 263 -26.60 -10.02 -27.78
CA GLU A 263 -26.56 -8.76 -28.54
C GLU A 263 -25.50 -8.81 -29.65
N GLN A 264 -24.29 -9.33 -29.38
CA GLN A 264 -23.24 -9.49 -30.39
C GLN A 264 -23.71 -10.41 -31.53
N THR A 265 -24.32 -11.54 -31.18
CA THR A 265 -24.88 -12.47 -32.18
C THR A 265 -26.00 -11.81 -32.98
N ALA A 266 -26.93 -11.11 -32.30
CA ALA A 266 -28.03 -10.41 -32.97
C ALA A 266 -27.52 -9.32 -33.92
N ARG A 267 -26.49 -8.55 -33.53
CA ARG A 267 -25.86 -7.53 -34.37
C ARG A 267 -25.14 -8.14 -35.56
N SER A 268 -24.35 -9.20 -35.37
CA SER A 268 -23.69 -9.90 -36.47
C SER A 268 -24.71 -10.41 -37.50
N THR A 269 -25.79 -11.04 -37.05
CA THR A 269 -26.87 -11.48 -37.95
C THR A 269 -27.56 -10.29 -38.63
N ALA A 270 -27.79 -9.19 -37.91
CA ALA A 270 -28.39 -7.98 -38.49
C ALA A 270 -27.49 -7.32 -39.54
N ASP A 271 -26.18 -7.27 -39.30
CA ASP A 271 -25.20 -6.71 -40.23
C ASP A 271 -25.06 -7.59 -41.48
N GLU A 272 -25.08 -8.92 -41.33
CA GLU A 272 -25.15 -9.86 -42.45
C GLU A 272 -26.42 -9.67 -43.29
N ALA A 273 -27.58 -9.55 -42.63
CA ALA A 273 -28.86 -9.30 -43.31
C ALA A 273 -28.88 -7.93 -44.01
N LEU A 274 -28.30 -6.90 -43.37
CA LEU A 274 -28.17 -5.57 -43.96
C LEU A 274 -27.24 -5.60 -45.17
N ALA A 275 -26.08 -6.27 -45.08
CA ALA A 275 -25.16 -6.42 -46.20
C ALA A 275 -25.84 -7.11 -47.40
N GLN A 276 -26.61 -8.17 -47.15
CA GLN A 276 -27.41 -8.84 -48.18
C GLN A 276 -28.51 -7.93 -48.77
N SER A 277 -29.17 -7.13 -47.94
CA SER A 277 -30.17 -6.16 -48.41
C SER A 277 -29.55 -4.98 -49.17
N VAL A 278 -28.31 -4.61 -48.87
CA VAL A 278 -27.57 -3.59 -49.63
C VAL A 278 -27.13 -4.17 -50.98
N GLU A 279 -26.72 -5.44 -51.03
CA GLU A 279 -26.43 -6.15 -52.28
C GLU A 279 -27.69 -6.37 -53.12
N THR A 280 -28.85 -6.54 -52.47
CA THR A 280 -30.16 -6.78 -53.11
C THR A 280 -31.24 -5.83 -52.59
N VAL A 281 -31.54 -4.77 -53.36
CA VAL A 281 -32.64 -3.84 -53.05
C VAL A 281 -33.89 -4.26 -53.83
N GLN A 282 -34.95 -4.67 -53.14
CA GLN A 282 -36.21 -5.09 -53.75
C GLN A 282 -37.37 -4.19 -53.33
N THR A 283 -38.19 -3.77 -54.29
CA THR A 283 -39.44 -3.04 -54.03
C THR A 283 -40.59 -3.71 -54.77
N THR A 284 -41.70 -3.93 -54.07
CA THR A 284 -42.91 -4.54 -54.64
C THR A 284 -44.07 -3.58 -54.56
N VAL A 285 -44.75 -3.31 -55.68
CA VAL A 285 -45.99 -2.53 -55.74
C VAL A 285 -47.02 -3.34 -56.54
N GLY A 286 -48.07 -3.83 -55.87
CA GLY A 286 -49.06 -4.73 -56.49
C GLY A 286 -48.48 -6.11 -56.82
N LYS A 287 -48.57 -6.54 -58.09
CA LYS A 287 -47.94 -7.78 -58.59
C LYS A 287 -46.55 -7.57 -59.19
N ASN A 288 -46.08 -6.32 -59.26
CA ASN A 288 -44.81 -5.97 -59.88
C ASN A 288 -43.71 -5.93 -58.83
N THR A 289 -42.68 -6.75 -59.03
CA THR A 289 -41.49 -6.79 -58.18
C THR A 289 -40.31 -6.28 -58.99
N ALA A 290 -39.68 -5.21 -58.51
CA ALA A 290 -38.41 -4.71 -59.02
C ALA A 290 -37.29 -5.09 -58.05
N SER A 291 -36.21 -5.65 -58.56
CA SER A 291 -35.00 -5.95 -57.78
C SER A 291 -33.76 -5.36 -58.45
N ILE A 292 -32.87 -4.83 -57.61
CA ILE A 292 -31.55 -4.33 -57.98
C ILE A 292 -30.52 -5.22 -57.30
N GLN A 293 -29.63 -5.82 -58.07
CA GLN A 293 -28.49 -6.59 -57.57
C GLN A 293 -27.18 -5.94 -58.01
N GLN A 294 -26.32 -5.62 -57.04
CA GLN A 294 -25.00 -5.03 -57.28
C GLN A 294 -23.91 -5.94 -56.72
N HIS A 295 -23.11 -6.56 -57.59
CA HIS A 295 -22.00 -7.42 -57.18
C HIS A 295 -20.67 -6.74 -57.50
N SER A 296 -19.88 -6.42 -56.47
CA SER A 296 -18.54 -5.82 -56.59
C SER A 296 -17.53 -6.73 -55.90
N LYS A 297 -16.64 -7.35 -56.66
CA LYS A 297 -15.64 -8.27 -56.12
C LYS A 297 -14.26 -7.94 -56.66
N SER A 298 -13.28 -7.82 -55.76
CA SER A 298 -11.87 -7.96 -56.11
C SER A 298 -11.48 -9.40 -55.80
N ILE A 299 -10.98 -10.12 -56.81
CA ILE A 299 -10.53 -11.50 -56.68
C ILE A 299 -9.01 -11.46 -56.64
N ASP A 300 -8.45 -11.88 -55.50
CA ASP A 300 -7.01 -12.03 -55.26
C ASP A 300 -6.15 -10.78 -55.54
N GLY A 301 -6.77 -9.59 -55.58
CA GLY A 301 -6.10 -8.31 -55.90
C GLY A 301 -5.67 -8.16 -57.37
N LEU A 302 -5.93 -9.17 -58.21
CA LEU A 302 -5.49 -9.24 -59.60
C LEU A 302 -6.64 -9.05 -60.60
N SER A 303 -7.87 -9.31 -60.18
CA SER A 303 -9.06 -9.12 -61.02
C SER A 303 -10.13 -8.32 -60.30
N ALA A 304 -10.84 -7.45 -61.04
CA ALA A 304 -11.93 -6.65 -60.55
C ALA A 304 -13.18 -6.91 -61.39
N GLN A 305 -14.30 -7.15 -60.72
CA GLN A 305 -15.60 -7.35 -61.36
C GLN A 305 -16.65 -6.41 -60.74
N TYR A 306 -17.46 -5.81 -61.60
CA TYR A 306 -18.61 -5.00 -61.22
C TYR A 306 -19.82 -5.37 -62.08
N ASN A 307 -20.93 -5.78 -61.45
CA ASN A 307 -22.17 -6.07 -62.14
C ASN A 307 -23.31 -5.27 -61.52
N LEU A 308 -24.17 -4.72 -62.38
CA LEU A 308 -25.47 -4.16 -61.99
C LEU A 308 -26.56 -4.88 -62.77
N LYS A 309 -27.51 -5.50 -62.08
CA LYS A 309 -28.70 -6.12 -62.67
C LYS A 309 -29.96 -5.47 -62.12
N LEU A 310 -30.82 -5.00 -63.01
CA LEU A 310 -32.18 -4.58 -62.75
C LEU A 310 -33.12 -5.63 -63.32
N ASP A 311 -33.98 -6.22 -62.49
CA ASP A 311 -34.97 -7.22 -62.91
C ASP A 311 -36.35 -6.77 -62.46
N VAL A 312 -37.25 -6.56 -63.43
CA VAL A 312 -38.65 -6.24 -63.16
C VAL A 312 -39.51 -7.27 -63.89
N ASN A 313 -40.16 -8.15 -63.13
CA ASN A 313 -41.04 -9.20 -63.66
C ASN A 313 -40.41 -10.05 -64.79
N GLY A 314 -39.09 -10.32 -64.72
CA GLY A 314 -38.37 -11.12 -65.72
C GLY A 314 -37.78 -10.34 -66.89
N TYR A 315 -38.02 -9.03 -66.97
CA TYR A 315 -37.31 -8.15 -67.90
C TYR A 315 -36.03 -7.65 -67.24
N VAL A 316 -34.90 -8.08 -67.77
CA VAL A 316 -33.58 -7.81 -67.21
C VAL A 316 -32.88 -6.71 -68.01
N SER A 317 -32.37 -5.70 -67.31
CA SER A 317 -31.41 -4.75 -67.87
C SER A 317 -30.22 -4.60 -66.93
N GLY A 318 -29.01 -4.49 -67.47
CA GLY A 318 -27.81 -4.43 -66.66
C GLY A 318 -26.54 -4.31 -67.46
N PHE A 319 -25.44 -4.13 -66.75
CA PHE A 319 -24.10 -4.19 -67.33
C PHE A 319 -23.14 -4.91 -66.39
N GLY A 320 -22.14 -5.56 -66.97
CA GLY A 320 -21.05 -6.22 -66.28
C GLY A 320 -19.72 -5.75 -66.85
N ALA A 321 -18.78 -5.47 -65.97
CA ALA A 321 -17.39 -5.19 -66.32
C ALA A 321 -16.49 -6.17 -65.58
N VAL A 322 -15.55 -6.77 -66.31
CA VAL A 322 -14.52 -7.65 -65.76
C VAL A 322 -13.17 -7.18 -66.28
N ASN A 323 -12.21 -7.04 -65.39
CA ASN A 323 -10.82 -6.78 -65.74
C ASN A 323 -9.94 -7.76 -64.95
N ASP A 324 -9.20 -8.60 -65.65
CA ASP A 324 -8.32 -9.62 -65.05
C ASP A 324 -6.83 -9.24 -65.08
N GLY A 325 -6.51 -7.99 -65.44
CA GLY A 325 -5.14 -7.49 -65.58
C GLY A 325 -4.51 -7.74 -66.96
N ALA A 326 -5.12 -8.55 -67.82
CA ALA A 326 -4.68 -8.81 -69.19
C ALA A 326 -5.73 -8.39 -70.24
N THR A 327 -7.00 -8.60 -69.92
CA THR A 327 -8.16 -8.29 -70.75
C THR A 327 -9.20 -7.53 -69.94
N ALA A 328 -9.93 -6.64 -70.61
CA ALA A 328 -11.03 -5.89 -70.03
C ALA A 328 -12.27 -6.09 -70.90
N ASP A 329 -13.28 -6.77 -70.33
CA ASP A 329 -14.54 -7.06 -70.99
C ASP A 329 -15.66 -6.22 -70.38
N PHE A 330 -16.50 -5.66 -71.23
CA PHE A 330 -17.69 -4.93 -70.85
C PHE A 330 -18.89 -5.46 -71.64
N ALA A 331 -19.90 -5.95 -70.93
CA ALA A 331 -21.11 -6.50 -71.52
C ALA A 331 -22.34 -5.74 -71.03
N VAL A 332 -23.27 -5.46 -71.95
CA VAL A 332 -24.60 -4.90 -71.64
C VAL A 332 -25.63 -5.98 -71.90
N LEU A 333 -26.45 -6.29 -70.90
CA LEU A 333 -27.57 -7.21 -71.03
C LEU A 333 -28.86 -6.38 -71.04
N ALA A 334 -29.53 -6.30 -72.19
CA ALA A 334 -30.80 -5.59 -72.33
C ALA A 334 -31.54 -6.00 -73.61
N ASP A 335 -32.87 -5.94 -73.61
CA ASP A 335 -33.69 -6.10 -74.82
C ASP A 335 -33.47 -4.97 -75.84
N ARG A 336 -33.19 -3.76 -75.32
CA ARG A 336 -32.96 -2.55 -76.11
C ARG A 336 -31.84 -1.73 -75.51
N PHE A 337 -30.75 -1.54 -76.24
CA PHE A 337 -29.67 -0.61 -75.88
C PHE A 337 -29.67 0.57 -76.84
N TRP A 338 -29.62 1.81 -76.35
CA TRP A 338 -29.61 2.99 -77.20
C TRP A 338 -29.00 4.20 -76.50
N ILE A 339 -28.40 5.09 -77.31
CA ILE A 339 -27.83 6.35 -76.84
C ILE A 339 -28.79 7.47 -77.28
N ALA A 340 -29.18 8.35 -76.37
CA ALA A 340 -29.93 9.56 -76.69
C ALA A 340 -29.45 10.76 -75.87
N ARG A 341 -29.82 11.96 -76.33
CA ARG A 341 -29.55 13.20 -75.60
C ARG A 341 -30.38 13.21 -74.30
N PRO A 342 -29.81 13.60 -73.14
CA PRO A 342 -30.57 13.78 -71.92
C PRO A 342 -31.75 14.76 -72.14
N GLY A 343 -32.95 14.40 -71.66
CA GLY A 343 -34.17 15.21 -71.80
C GLY A 343 -34.85 15.18 -73.18
N ALA A 344 -34.39 14.34 -74.12
CA ALA A 344 -35.03 14.19 -75.42
C ALA A 344 -36.43 13.54 -75.30
N ALA A 345 -37.38 13.96 -76.15
CA ALA A 345 -38.70 13.34 -76.25
C ALA A 345 -38.59 11.84 -76.61
N ALA A 346 -39.57 11.03 -76.21
CA ALA A 346 -39.57 9.58 -76.47
C ALA A 346 -39.48 9.22 -77.97
N SER A 347 -39.91 10.13 -78.84
CA SER A 347 -39.85 10.02 -80.30
C SER A 347 -38.55 10.54 -80.93
N ALA A 348 -37.62 11.06 -80.14
CA ALA A 348 -36.37 11.59 -80.67
C ALA A 348 -35.55 10.48 -81.33
N VAL A 349 -34.90 10.85 -82.43
CA VAL A 349 -33.98 9.98 -83.17
C VAL A 349 -32.90 9.46 -82.22
N LYS A 350 -32.69 8.16 -82.23
CA LYS A 350 -31.64 7.47 -81.46
C LYS A 350 -30.49 7.15 -82.43
N PRO A 351 -29.37 7.87 -82.37
CA PRO A 351 -28.30 7.73 -83.37
C PRO A 351 -27.71 6.32 -83.43
N PHE A 352 -27.71 5.60 -82.30
CA PHE A 352 -27.29 4.22 -82.18
C PHE A 352 -28.29 3.45 -81.34
N MET A 353 -28.75 2.30 -81.83
CA MET A 353 -29.57 1.37 -81.07
C MET A 353 -29.34 -0.09 -81.45
N VAL A 354 -29.44 -0.96 -80.46
CA VAL A 354 -29.50 -2.42 -80.61
C VAL A 354 -30.87 -2.89 -80.16
N ILE A 355 -31.60 -3.54 -81.05
CA ILE A 355 -32.91 -4.15 -80.79
C ILE A 355 -33.08 -5.38 -81.67
N ASP A 356 -33.72 -6.42 -81.16
CA ASP A 356 -34.01 -7.67 -81.90
C ASP A 356 -32.74 -8.28 -82.55
N GLY A 357 -31.60 -8.17 -81.85
CA GLY A 357 -30.30 -8.65 -82.33
C GLY A 357 -29.70 -7.85 -83.49
N LYS A 358 -30.25 -6.69 -83.84
CA LYS A 358 -29.78 -5.85 -84.95
C LYS A 358 -29.31 -4.50 -84.46
N VAL A 359 -28.24 -4.01 -85.08
CA VAL A 359 -27.73 -2.64 -84.88
C VAL A 359 -28.39 -1.72 -85.90
N TYR A 360 -28.99 -0.63 -85.41
CA TYR A 360 -29.49 0.45 -86.24
C TYR A 360 -28.67 1.71 -85.96
N ILE A 361 -28.24 2.36 -87.03
CA ILE A 361 -27.47 3.60 -86.99
C ILE A 361 -28.16 4.58 -87.94
N ASP A 362 -28.53 5.76 -87.43
CA ASP A 362 -29.22 6.79 -88.22
C ASP A 362 -28.27 7.41 -89.27
N SER A 363 -27.04 7.74 -88.85
CA SER A 363 -25.96 8.21 -89.73
C SER A 363 -24.62 7.68 -89.24
N ALA A 364 -23.82 7.13 -90.16
CA ALA A 364 -22.50 6.57 -89.87
C ALA A 364 -21.41 7.22 -90.75
N PHE A 365 -20.32 7.67 -90.13
CA PHE A 365 -19.08 8.00 -90.83
C PHE A 365 -18.07 6.88 -90.58
N ILE A 366 -17.83 6.06 -91.59
CA ILE A 366 -16.98 4.86 -91.47
C ILE A 366 -15.69 5.11 -92.24
N ARG A 367 -14.54 5.09 -91.54
CA ARG A 367 -13.22 5.32 -92.15
C ARG A 367 -12.88 4.21 -93.14
N ASP A 368 -12.95 2.97 -92.67
CA ASP A 368 -12.65 1.76 -93.43
C ASP A 368 -13.77 0.75 -93.17
N ALA A 369 -14.48 0.31 -94.22
CA ALA A 369 -15.54 -0.69 -94.12
C ALA A 369 -15.16 -1.92 -94.96
N SER A 370 -15.27 -3.11 -94.38
CA SER A 370 -15.21 -4.38 -95.11
C SER A 370 -16.61 -5.00 -95.10
N ILE A 371 -17.25 -5.08 -96.28
CA ILE A 371 -18.59 -5.66 -96.44
C ILE A 371 -18.45 -6.85 -97.38
N GLN A 372 -18.60 -8.06 -96.84
CA GLN A 372 -18.53 -9.29 -97.64
C GLN A 372 -19.83 -9.51 -98.44
N GLU A 373 -20.98 -9.24 -97.83
CA GLU A 373 -22.29 -9.27 -98.48
C GLU A 373 -23.15 -8.14 -97.91
N GLY A 374 -23.83 -7.38 -98.78
CA GLY A 374 -24.66 -6.24 -98.38
C GLY A 374 -26.05 -6.29 -98.99
N LYS A 375 -27.10 -6.22 -98.16
CA LYS A 375 -28.47 -5.96 -98.61
C LYS A 375 -28.72 -4.46 -98.61
N LEU A 376 -28.32 -3.81 -99.70
CA LEU A 376 -28.37 -2.36 -99.85
C LEU A 376 -29.59 -1.96 -100.68
N GLY A 377 -30.24 -0.85 -100.31
CA GLY A 377 -31.22 -0.18 -101.18
C GLY A 377 -30.53 0.50 -102.37
N PRO A 378 -31.22 1.39 -103.10
CA PRO A 378 -30.59 2.19 -104.16
C PRO A 378 -29.35 2.94 -103.65
N ILE A 379 -28.19 2.66 -104.24
CA ILE A 379 -26.92 3.30 -103.89
C ILE A 379 -26.64 4.39 -104.91
N THR A 380 -26.32 5.60 -104.45
CA THR A 380 -25.75 6.65 -105.32
C THR A 380 -24.24 6.46 -105.40
N PHE A 381 -23.72 6.16 -106.59
CA PHE A 381 -22.29 5.95 -106.79
C PHE A 381 -21.56 7.29 -106.95
N GLY A 382 -21.24 7.95 -105.84
CA GLY A 382 -20.52 9.24 -105.88
C GLY A 382 -19.04 9.08 -106.19
N LYS A 383 -18.36 8.13 -105.53
CA LYS A 383 -16.91 7.95 -105.59
C LYS A 383 -16.54 6.50 -105.25
N ILE A 384 -16.58 5.61 -106.24
CA ILE A 384 -15.90 4.31 -106.11
C ILE A 384 -14.66 4.37 -106.99
N PHE A 385 -13.53 3.87 -106.48
CA PHE A 385 -12.25 3.83 -107.17
C PHE A 385 -11.78 2.38 -107.33
N ASP A 386 -11.01 2.11 -108.37
CA ASP A 386 -10.28 0.86 -108.49
C ASP A 386 -9.03 0.83 -107.58
N ALA A 387 -8.30 -0.28 -107.57
CA ALA A 387 -7.08 -0.45 -106.78
C ALA A 387 -5.95 0.54 -107.16
N ALA A 388 -6.04 1.18 -108.34
CA ALA A 388 -5.11 2.20 -108.80
C ALA A 388 -5.60 3.63 -108.51
N GLY A 389 -6.74 3.81 -107.83
CA GLY A 389 -7.29 5.11 -107.49
C GLY A 389 -8.02 5.82 -108.64
N LYS A 390 -8.41 5.10 -109.71
CA LYS A 390 -9.21 5.66 -110.81
C LYS A 390 -10.70 5.51 -110.51
N PRO A 391 -11.54 6.55 -110.70
CA PRO A 391 -12.98 6.42 -110.49
C PRO A 391 -13.57 5.35 -111.43
N ILE A 392 -14.34 4.41 -110.88
CA ILE A 392 -15.12 3.44 -111.68
C ILE A 392 -16.49 4.00 -112.06
N THR A 393 -16.80 5.22 -111.65
CA THR A 393 -18.00 5.96 -112.02
C THR A 393 -17.69 7.06 -113.03
N THR A 394 -18.70 7.40 -113.83
CA THR A 394 -18.72 8.62 -114.65
C THR A 394 -19.05 9.83 -113.78
N LEU A 395 -18.85 11.04 -114.31
CA LEU A 395 -19.22 12.28 -113.63
C LEU A 395 -20.72 12.34 -113.27
N ALA A 396 -21.56 11.62 -114.01
CA ALA A 396 -22.99 11.49 -113.76
C ALA A 396 -23.36 10.37 -112.76
N GLY A 397 -22.38 9.75 -112.09
CA GLY A 397 -22.62 8.66 -111.12
C GLY A 397 -23.03 7.33 -111.74
N LYS A 398 -22.90 7.17 -113.07
CA LYS A 398 -23.11 5.88 -113.75
C LYS A 398 -21.84 5.04 -113.68
N LEU A 399 -21.96 3.72 -113.53
CA LEU A 399 -20.83 2.79 -113.59
C LEU A 399 -20.17 2.84 -114.99
N ARG A 400 -18.84 2.85 -115.04
CA ARG A 400 -18.10 2.79 -116.30
C ARG A 400 -18.05 1.36 -116.82
N ALA A 401 -18.28 1.18 -118.12
CA ALA A 401 -18.34 -0.13 -118.74
C ALA A 401 -16.97 -0.82 -118.86
N ASP A 402 -15.85 -0.07 -118.85
CA ASP A 402 -14.49 -0.64 -118.86
C ASP A 402 -14.17 -1.43 -117.58
N MET A 403 -14.98 -1.27 -116.54
CA MET A 403 -14.81 -1.92 -115.24
C MET A 403 -15.85 -3.02 -114.98
N LEU A 404 -16.68 -3.36 -115.97
CA LEU A 404 -17.64 -4.46 -115.87
C LEU A 404 -17.00 -5.76 -116.37
N ASP A 405 -16.66 -6.64 -115.44
CA ASP A 405 -16.25 -8.01 -115.73
C ASP A 405 -17.43 -8.95 -115.41
N VAL A 406 -18.06 -9.49 -116.45
CA VAL A 406 -19.26 -10.34 -116.33
C VAL A 406 -19.20 -11.48 -117.34
N ASP A 407 -19.51 -12.69 -116.90
CA ASP A 407 -19.60 -13.87 -117.78
C ASP A 407 -20.73 -13.75 -118.81
N SER A 408 -21.81 -13.05 -118.45
CA SER A 408 -22.97 -12.81 -119.31
C SER A 408 -23.63 -11.50 -118.96
N LEU A 409 -23.88 -10.68 -119.98
CA LEU A 409 -24.61 -9.41 -119.85
C LEU A 409 -25.97 -9.52 -120.54
N ARG A 410 -27.05 -9.32 -119.78
CA ARG A 410 -28.41 -9.18 -120.31
C ARG A 410 -28.77 -7.70 -120.40
N VAL A 411 -29.08 -7.21 -121.60
CA VAL A 411 -29.47 -5.81 -121.84
C VAL A 411 -30.87 -5.79 -122.46
N GLY A 412 -31.76 -4.94 -121.92
CA GLY A 412 -33.08 -4.69 -122.50
C GLY A 412 -32.96 -3.84 -123.76
N ASP A 413 -32.46 -2.61 -123.60
CA ASP A 413 -32.16 -1.68 -124.69
C ASP A 413 -30.70 -1.22 -124.61
N ALA A 414 -29.97 -1.28 -125.72
CA ALA A 414 -28.57 -0.87 -125.81
C ALA A 414 -28.39 0.23 -126.85
N ASN A 415 -27.78 1.35 -126.46
CA ASN A 415 -27.28 2.36 -127.40
C ASN A 415 -25.77 2.18 -127.61
N ILE A 416 -25.35 1.94 -128.84
CA ILE A 416 -23.95 1.67 -129.19
C ILE A 416 -23.32 2.98 -129.69
N SER A 417 -22.48 3.60 -128.86
CA SER A 417 -21.72 4.80 -129.26
C SER A 417 -20.46 4.50 -130.09
N GLY A 418 -20.05 3.24 -130.13
CA GLY A 418 -18.87 2.74 -130.84
C GLY A 418 -19.20 1.54 -131.73
N VAL A 419 -18.64 0.38 -131.39
CA VAL A 419 -18.89 -0.88 -132.09
C VAL A 419 -19.16 -2.00 -131.09
N LEU A 420 -20.11 -2.87 -131.41
CA LEU A 420 -20.26 -4.16 -130.78
C LEU A 420 -19.64 -5.21 -131.71
N LYS A 421 -18.64 -5.95 -131.23
CA LYS A 421 -17.88 -6.87 -132.07
C LYS A 421 -17.48 -8.13 -131.32
N SER A 422 -17.26 -9.21 -132.07
CA SER A 422 -16.62 -10.40 -131.52
C SER A 422 -15.17 -10.12 -131.13
N SER A 423 -14.68 -10.83 -130.11
CA SER A 423 -13.25 -10.90 -129.78
C SER A 423 -12.46 -11.74 -130.79
N ALA A 424 -13.07 -12.79 -131.35
CA ALA A 424 -12.45 -13.60 -132.40
C ALA A 424 -12.30 -12.82 -133.72
N THR A 425 -11.31 -13.18 -134.53
CA THR A 425 -11.01 -12.54 -135.82
C THR A 425 -11.01 -13.54 -136.99
N ASP A 426 -11.09 -13.04 -138.22
CA ASP A 426 -10.80 -13.78 -139.45
C ASP A 426 -9.29 -13.85 -139.74
N GLY A 427 -8.92 -14.48 -140.86
CA GLY A 427 -7.53 -14.59 -141.31
C GLY A 427 -6.86 -13.26 -141.69
N HIS A 428 -7.60 -12.14 -141.71
CA HIS A 428 -7.12 -10.79 -141.97
C HIS A 428 -7.16 -9.90 -140.71
N GLY A 429 -7.43 -10.48 -139.53
CA GLY A 429 -7.49 -9.76 -138.26
C GLY A 429 -8.78 -8.96 -138.03
N ARG A 430 -9.81 -9.12 -138.88
CA ARG A 430 -11.09 -8.43 -138.73
C ARG A 430 -12.00 -9.22 -137.78
N PRO A 431 -12.87 -8.59 -136.98
CA PRO A 431 -13.80 -9.32 -136.13
C PRO A 431 -14.70 -10.29 -136.92
N ARG A 432 -15.02 -11.47 -136.36
CA ARG A 432 -15.99 -12.43 -136.93
C ARG A 432 -17.33 -11.78 -137.23
N TRP A 433 -17.79 -10.91 -136.35
CA TRP A 433 -18.95 -10.09 -136.58
C TRP A 433 -18.74 -8.72 -135.93
N GLN A 434 -19.35 -7.71 -136.52
CA GLN A 434 -19.33 -6.34 -136.01
C GLN A 434 -20.64 -5.64 -136.34
N LEU A 435 -21.19 -4.92 -135.38
CA LEU A 435 -22.23 -3.92 -135.53
C LEU A 435 -21.65 -2.58 -135.10
N ASP A 436 -21.74 -1.55 -135.94
CA ASP A 436 -21.27 -0.21 -135.63
C ASP A 436 -22.41 0.80 -135.42
N LYS A 437 -22.06 1.95 -134.84
CA LYS A 437 -23.00 3.06 -134.57
C LYS A 437 -23.65 3.66 -135.82
N ALA A 438 -23.08 3.44 -137.00
CA ALA A 438 -23.59 3.95 -138.28
C ALA A 438 -24.59 2.97 -138.93
N GLY A 439 -24.92 1.86 -138.25
CA GLY A 439 -25.83 0.83 -138.76
C GLY A 439 -25.14 -0.19 -139.67
N GLY A 440 -23.81 -0.16 -139.76
CA GLY A 440 -23.04 -1.16 -140.48
C GLY A 440 -23.05 -2.49 -139.75
N PHE A 441 -23.33 -3.57 -140.47
CA PHE A 441 -23.24 -4.94 -139.95
C PHE A 441 -22.34 -5.79 -140.84
N GLN A 442 -21.36 -6.45 -140.22
CA GLN A 442 -20.39 -7.28 -140.93
C GLN A 442 -20.36 -8.67 -140.31
N MET A 443 -20.27 -9.70 -141.15
CA MET A 443 -19.98 -11.08 -140.76
C MET A 443 -18.84 -11.61 -141.62
N ASN A 444 -17.71 -11.93 -141.00
CA ASN A 444 -16.53 -12.45 -141.66
C ASN A 444 -16.40 -13.96 -141.40
N GLY A 445 -16.24 -14.72 -142.48
CA GLY A 445 -16.06 -16.17 -142.50
C GLY A 445 -14.71 -16.60 -141.95
N GLY A 446 -14.58 -17.88 -141.57
CA GLY A 446 -13.45 -18.48 -140.81
C GLY A 446 -12.06 -18.08 -141.32
N GLY A 447 -11.89 -18.26 -142.63
CA GLY A 447 -10.64 -18.04 -143.35
C GLY A 447 -10.57 -16.71 -144.08
N THR A 448 -9.75 -16.66 -145.11
CA THR A 448 -9.25 -15.43 -145.75
C THR A 448 -10.15 -14.79 -146.82
N GLY A 449 -11.48 -14.91 -146.78
CA GLY A 449 -12.25 -14.10 -147.74
C GLY A 449 -13.77 -14.15 -147.77
N GLY A 450 -14.43 -15.16 -147.20
CA GLY A 450 -15.89 -15.21 -147.22
C GLY A 450 -16.42 -14.14 -146.27
N ARG A 451 -17.29 -13.24 -146.71
CA ARG A 451 -17.85 -12.20 -145.83
C ARG A 451 -19.19 -11.69 -146.30
N MET A 452 -19.96 -11.12 -145.39
CA MET A 452 -21.16 -10.35 -145.63
C MET A 452 -20.98 -8.97 -145.01
N GLU A 453 -21.33 -7.93 -145.75
CA GLU A 453 -21.33 -6.55 -145.28
C GLU A 453 -22.69 -5.94 -145.62
N LEU A 454 -23.33 -5.35 -144.62
CA LEU A 454 -24.46 -4.46 -144.73
C LEU A 454 -23.95 -3.07 -144.36
N GLN A 455 -24.11 -2.12 -145.26
CA GLN A 455 -23.76 -0.71 -145.08
C GLN A 455 -24.92 0.12 -145.57
N GLU A 456 -25.44 1.04 -144.75
CA GLU A 456 -26.47 2.05 -145.08
C GLU A 456 -27.57 1.58 -146.06
N ASN A 457 -27.31 1.60 -147.38
CA ASN A 457 -28.23 1.28 -148.46
C ASN A 457 -27.90 -0.01 -149.25
N LEU A 458 -26.96 -0.83 -148.79
CA LEU A 458 -26.37 -1.92 -149.55
C LEU A 458 -25.96 -3.13 -148.71
N ILE A 459 -26.35 -4.32 -149.20
CA ILE A 459 -25.88 -5.61 -148.70
C ILE A 459 -24.99 -6.25 -149.77
N ARG A 460 -23.82 -6.72 -149.36
CA ARG A 460 -22.87 -7.46 -150.20
C ARG A 460 -22.45 -8.74 -149.50
N MET A 461 -22.33 -9.81 -150.28
CA MET A 461 -21.73 -11.07 -149.82
C MET A 461 -20.64 -11.48 -150.81
N TRP A 462 -19.54 -12.04 -150.30
CA TRP A 462 -18.43 -12.53 -151.10
C TRP A 462 -18.12 -13.98 -150.78
N TYR A 463 -17.74 -14.73 -151.82
CA TYR A 463 -17.11 -16.03 -151.67
C TYR A 463 -15.72 -15.92 -151.02
N PRO A 464 -15.18 -17.01 -150.46
CA PRO A 464 -13.82 -17.06 -149.94
C PRO A 464 -12.72 -16.63 -150.92
N ASN A 465 -12.95 -16.79 -152.22
CA ASN A 465 -12.04 -16.36 -153.29
C ASN A 465 -12.17 -14.87 -153.66
N GLY A 466 -12.93 -14.07 -152.90
CA GLY A 466 -13.12 -12.64 -153.12
C GLY A 466 -14.13 -12.27 -154.21
N ARG A 467 -14.73 -13.25 -154.90
CA ARG A 467 -15.77 -13.01 -155.90
C ARG A 467 -17.09 -12.63 -155.22
N LEU A 468 -17.75 -11.58 -155.71
CA LEU A 468 -19.06 -11.15 -155.24
C LEU A 468 -20.09 -12.26 -155.49
N LEU A 469 -20.76 -12.70 -154.42
CA LEU A 469 -21.84 -13.69 -154.41
C LEU A 469 -23.20 -13.00 -154.59
N LEU A 470 -23.46 -11.97 -153.78
CA LEU A 470 -24.74 -11.28 -153.74
C LEU A 470 -24.50 -9.79 -153.55
N ARG A 471 -25.27 -8.96 -154.25
CA ARG A 471 -25.34 -7.52 -154.02
C ARG A 471 -26.78 -7.06 -154.16
N MET A 472 -27.32 -6.46 -153.11
CA MET A 472 -28.72 -6.02 -153.01
C MET A 472 -28.78 -4.63 -152.40
N GLY A 473 -29.56 -3.71 -152.96
CA GLY A 473 -29.70 -2.34 -152.45
C GLY A 473 -29.72 -1.28 -153.55
N ASN A 474 -29.45 -0.02 -153.21
CA ASN A 474 -29.24 1.03 -154.20
C ASN A 474 -27.74 1.11 -154.46
N TRP A 475 -27.30 0.88 -155.70
CA TRP A 475 -25.88 0.67 -156.02
C TRP A 475 -25.35 1.53 -157.16
#